data_AF-A0A8H5FNH2-F1
#
_entry.id   AF-A0A8H5FNH2-F1
#
_cell.length_a   1.000
_cell.length_b   1.000
_cell.length_c   1.000
_cell.angle_alpha   90.00
_cell.angle_beta   90.00
_cell.angle_gamma   90.00
#
_symmetry.space_group_name_H-M   'P 1'
#
loop_
_entity.id
_entity.type
_entity.pdbx_description
1 polymer ?
#
loop_
_entity_poly.entity_id
_entity_poly.type
_entity_poly.pdbx_seq_one_letter_code
_entity_poly.pdbx_strand_id
1 'polypeptide(L)'
;MSDYLWDTSKQIYEGKKKALVEGDEAVSRQIGMGKDIMIEEEHVHLTTVVRMNMEEEEGSENKLDEDEVLGQMSVLIFAAMDTTSSALARVLHLLSIQPEIQDKLRQEIIDARNANGHKHISYDQLVSLPYLDAICRETLRL
;
A
#
# COMPACT_ATOMS: atom_id res chain seq x y z
N MET A 1 -15.56 12.35 -9.31
CA MET A 1 -14.93 11.26 -8.53
C MET A 1 -14.63 10.06 -9.44
N SER A 2 -15.59 9.59 -10.24
CA SER A 2 -15.37 8.55 -11.27
C SER A 2 -14.21 8.90 -12.22
N ASP A 3 -14.26 10.08 -12.86
CA ASP A 3 -13.23 10.48 -13.84
C ASP A 3 -11.83 10.62 -13.21
N TYR A 4 -11.77 11.13 -11.97
CA TYR A 4 -10.50 11.26 -11.24
C TYR A 4 -9.87 9.90 -10.92
N LEU A 5 -10.68 8.91 -10.50
CA LEU A 5 -10.20 7.56 -10.23
C LEU A 5 -9.77 6.85 -11.50
N TRP A 6 -10.49 7.07 -12.60
CA TRP A 6 -10.11 6.55 -13.91
C TRP A 6 -8.78 7.11 -14.38
N ASP A 7 -8.61 8.43 -14.36
CA ASP A 7 -7.37 9.10 -14.74
C ASP A 7 -6.19 8.67 -13.86
N THR A 8 -6.41 8.54 -12.55
CA THR A 8 -5.41 8.05 -11.59
C THR A 8 -5.04 6.60 -11.88
N SER A 9 -6.01 5.73 -12.12
CA SER A 9 -5.80 4.33 -12.46
C SER A 9 -5.00 4.19 -13.75
N LYS A 10 -5.31 5.00 -14.77
CA LYS A 10 -4.57 5.04 -16.02
C LYS A 10 -3.12 5.47 -15.83
N GLN A 11 -2.87 6.51 -15.05
CA GLN A 11 -1.51 6.95 -14.73
C GLN A 11 -0.71 5.86 -14.00
N ILE A 12 -1.34 5.17 -13.05
CA ILE A 12 -0.69 4.07 -12.32
C ILE A 12 -0.42 2.90 -13.25
N TYR A 13 -1.40 2.51 -14.08
CA TYR A 13 -1.27 1.41 -15.03
C TYR A 13 -0.09 1.61 -15.97
N GLU A 14 -0.02 2.77 -16.63
CA GLU A 14 1.10 3.12 -17.52
C GLU A 14 2.45 3.13 -16.78
N GLY A 15 2.46 3.65 -15.55
CA GLY A 15 3.65 3.64 -14.70
C GLY A 15 4.12 2.24 -14.34
N LYS A 16 3.19 1.30 -14.06
CA LYS A 16 3.50 -0.10 -13.73
C LYS A 16 3.94 -0.87 -14.98
N LYS A 17 3.21 -0.74 -16.08
CA LYS A 17 3.55 -1.34 -17.38
C LYS A 17 4.95 -0.94 -17.82
N LYS A 18 5.30 0.34 -17.72
CA LYS A 18 6.65 0.83 -18.03
C LYS A 18 7.71 0.23 -17.10
N ALA A 19 7.47 0.16 -15.79
CA ALA A 19 8.41 -0.43 -14.85
C ALA A 19 8.65 -1.93 -15.12
N LEU A 20 7.60 -2.68 -15.48
CA LEU A 20 7.71 -4.10 -15.85
C LEU A 20 8.55 -4.29 -17.12
N VAL A 21 8.40 -3.40 -18.11
CA VAL A 21 9.22 -3.44 -19.34
C VAL A 21 10.68 -3.04 -19.08
N GLU A 22 10.93 -2.11 -18.16
CA GLU A 22 12.28 -1.69 -17.76
C GLU A 22 13.03 -2.76 -16.92
N GLY A 23 12.32 -3.77 -16.41
CA GLY A 23 12.87 -4.93 -15.71
C GLY A 23 12.77 -4.88 -14.19
N ASP A 24 13.14 -5.99 -13.54
CA ASP A 24 12.89 -6.25 -12.12
C ASP A 24 13.51 -5.22 -11.15
N GLU A 25 14.60 -4.56 -11.54
CA GLU A 25 15.20 -3.48 -10.75
C GLU A 25 14.31 -2.23 -10.66
N ALA A 26 13.62 -1.87 -11.76
CA ALA A 26 12.73 -0.73 -11.80
C ALA A 26 11.46 -0.98 -10.96
N VAL A 27 10.95 -2.21 -11.03
CA VAL A 27 9.83 -2.71 -10.20
C VAL A 27 10.21 -2.67 -8.72
N SER A 28 11.35 -3.25 -8.35
CA SER A 28 11.84 -3.27 -6.96
C SER A 28 12.03 -1.87 -6.38
N ARG A 29 12.50 -0.91 -7.20
CA ARG A 29 12.65 0.48 -6.79
C ARG A 29 11.31 1.17 -6.51
N GLN A 30 10.28 0.94 -7.34
CA GLN A 30 8.95 1.49 -7.07
C GLN A 30 8.33 0.91 -5.79
N ILE A 31 8.47 -0.40 -5.58
CA ILE A 31 7.97 -1.10 -4.39
C ILE A 31 8.66 -0.54 -3.13
N GLY A 32 9.99 -0.44 -3.14
CA GLY A 32 10.76 0.08 -2.01
C GLY A 32 10.48 1.54 -1.65
N MET A 33 9.84 2.31 -2.54
CA MET A 33 9.39 3.68 -2.28
C MET A 33 7.98 3.77 -1.69
N GLY A 34 7.30 2.64 -1.43
CA GLY A 34 5.90 2.64 -0.97
C GLY A 34 4.91 3.15 -2.03
N LYS A 35 5.28 3.12 -3.32
CA LYS A 35 4.41 3.49 -4.45
C LYS A 35 3.52 2.35 -4.92
N ASP A 36 3.32 1.35 -4.07
CA ASP A 36 2.40 0.24 -4.31
C ASP A 36 1.57 -0.01 -3.05
N ILE A 37 0.33 -0.43 -3.25
CA ILE A 37 -0.54 -0.85 -2.16
C ILE A 37 -0.07 -2.24 -1.73
N MET A 38 0.57 -2.32 -0.55
CA MET A 38 1.06 -3.57 0.02
C MET A 38 0.01 -4.11 1.00
N ILE A 39 -0.39 -5.37 0.83
CA ILE A 39 -1.08 -6.15 1.86
C ILE A 39 -0.04 -7.13 2.42
N GLU A 40 -0.08 -7.37 3.74
CA GLU A 40 0.92 -8.09 4.56
C GLU A 40 1.31 -9.50 4.08
N GLU A 41 0.61 -10.07 3.10
CA GLU A 41 0.85 -11.42 2.59
C GLU A 41 1.27 -11.33 1.10
N GLU A 42 2.59 -11.13 0.91
CA GLU A 42 3.42 -11.50 -0.25
C GLU A 42 3.10 -10.96 -1.67
N HIS A 43 2.02 -10.20 -1.92
CA HIS A 43 1.69 -9.76 -3.28
C HIS A 43 1.40 -8.25 -3.43
N VAL A 44 2.20 -7.62 -4.30
CA VAL A 44 2.01 -6.28 -4.86
C VAL A 44 0.79 -6.28 -5.76
N HIS A 45 -0.39 -5.86 -5.28
CA HIS A 45 -1.66 -6.15 -5.97
C HIS A 45 -1.76 -5.55 -7.38
N LEU A 46 -1.46 -4.26 -7.56
CA LEU A 46 -1.64 -3.60 -8.85
C LEU A 46 -0.58 -4.05 -9.87
N THR A 47 0.69 -4.13 -9.45
CA THR A 47 1.77 -4.64 -10.31
C THR A 47 1.55 -6.11 -10.67
N THR A 48 1.03 -6.93 -9.76
CA THR A 48 0.73 -8.34 -10.02
C THR A 48 -0.41 -8.50 -11.01
N VAL A 49 -1.49 -7.72 -10.89
CA VAL A 49 -2.59 -7.73 -11.87
C VAL A 49 -2.07 -7.39 -13.27
N VAL A 50 -1.24 -6.34 -13.39
CA VAL A 50 -0.67 -5.96 -14.70
C VAL A 50 0.27 -7.02 -15.23
N ARG A 51 1.16 -7.57 -14.39
CA ARG A 51 2.13 -8.59 -14.79
C ARG A 51 1.45 -9.88 -15.24
N MET A 52 0.52 -10.41 -14.45
CA MET A 52 -0.25 -11.61 -14.80
C MET A 52 -0.98 -11.40 -16.12
N ASN A 53 -1.66 -10.26 -16.29
CA ASN A 53 -2.34 -9.97 -17.54
C ASN A 53 -1.37 -9.85 -18.73
N MET A 54 -0.13 -9.38 -18.55
CA MET A 54 0.87 -9.30 -19.61
C MET A 54 1.42 -10.68 -20.02
N GLU A 55 1.45 -11.64 -19.10
CA GLU A 55 1.94 -13.01 -19.33
C GLU A 55 0.90 -13.90 -20.04
N GLU A 56 -0.38 -13.56 -19.98
CA GLU A 56 -1.46 -14.30 -20.66
C GLU A 56 -1.41 -14.16 -22.19
N GLU A 57 -1.68 -15.28 -22.89
CA GLU A 57 -1.74 -15.34 -24.36
C GLU A 57 -2.89 -14.50 -24.93
N GLU A 58 -2.65 -13.85 -26.08
CA GLU A 58 -3.67 -13.08 -26.78
C GLU A 58 -4.85 -13.98 -27.20
N GLY A 59 -6.07 -13.61 -26.79
CA GLY A 59 -7.29 -14.37 -27.06
C GLY A 59 -7.59 -15.50 -26.08
N SER A 60 -6.80 -15.65 -25.01
CA SER A 60 -7.15 -16.52 -23.89
C SER A 60 -8.32 -15.93 -23.09
N GLU A 61 -9.15 -16.79 -22.48
CA GLU A 61 -10.25 -16.36 -21.60
C GLU A 61 -9.76 -15.60 -20.35
N ASN A 62 -8.47 -15.72 -20.01
CA ASN A 62 -7.85 -15.06 -18.86
C ASN A 62 -7.24 -13.69 -19.21
N LYS A 63 -7.10 -13.37 -20.51
CA LYS A 63 -6.57 -12.08 -20.95
C LYS A 63 -7.66 -11.01 -20.76
N LEU A 64 -7.40 -10.08 -19.86
CA LEU A 64 -8.23 -8.91 -19.65
C LEU A 64 -7.90 -7.84 -20.69
N ASP A 65 -8.93 -7.23 -21.24
CA ASP A 65 -8.80 -6.02 -22.03
C ASP A 65 -8.28 -4.86 -21.16
N GLU A 66 -7.68 -3.85 -21.78
CA GLU A 66 -7.09 -2.72 -21.04
C GLU A 66 -8.12 -1.99 -20.17
N ASP A 67 -9.35 -1.83 -20.66
CA ASP A 67 -10.45 -1.23 -19.91
C ASP A 67 -10.88 -2.09 -18.71
N GLU A 68 -10.78 -3.43 -18.80
CA GLU A 68 -11.07 -4.33 -17.70
C GLU A 68 -9.99 -4.25 -16.62
N VAL A 69 -8.71 -4.20 -17.02
CA VAL A 69 -7.59 -3.98 -16.09
C VAL A 69 -7.74 -2.64 -15.38
N LEU A 70 -8.03 -1.57 -16.11
CA LEU A 70 -8.28 -0.24 -15.53
C LEU A 70 -9.49 -0.23 -14.60
N GLY A 71 -10.53 -0.98 -14.94
CA GLY A 71 -11.69 -1.20 -14.08
C GLY A 71 -11.31 -1.86 -12.76
N GLN A 72 -10.54 -2.96 -12.79
CA GLN A 72 -10.05 -3.64 -11.59
C GLN A 72 -9.17 -2.71 -10.73
N MET A 73 -8.27 -1.95 -11.35
CA MET A 73 -7.43 -0.98 -10.65
C MET A 73 -8.28 0.11 -9.96
N SER A 74 -9.30 0.63 -10.66
CA SER A 74 -10.19 1.64 -10.10
C SER A 74 -10.95 1.13 -8.88
N VAL A 75 -11.45 -0.11 -8.93
CA VAL A 75 -12.15 -0.76 -7.81
C VAL A 75 -11.21 -0.95 -6.62
N LEU A 76 -10.00 -1.45 -6.84
CA LEU A 76 -9.01 -1.67 -5.78
C LEU A 76 -8.61 -0.35 -5.09
N ILE A 77 -8.32 0.69 -5.87
CA ILE A 77 -7.96 2.01 -5.33
C ILE A 77 -9.12 2.59 -4.53
N PHE A 78 -10.35 2.51 -5.05
CA PHE A 78 -11.52 3.02 -4.36
C PHE A 78 -11.76 2.31 -3.02
N ALA A 79 -11.74 0.97 -3.03
CA ALA A 79 -11.94 0.17 -1.81
C ALA A 79 -10.84 0.40 -0.77
N ALA A 80 -9.58 0.52 -1.19
CA ALA A 80 -8.46 0.78 -0.30
C ALA A 80 -8.48 2.20 0.27
N MET A 81 -8.87 3.20 -0.53
CA MET A 81 -8.85 4.60 -0.11
C MET A 81 -9.81 4.87 1.05
N ASP A 82 -11.08 4.44 0.93
CA ASP A 82 -12.10 4.74 1.93
C ASP A 82 -11.80 4.05 3.26
N THR A 83 -11.40 2.77 3.22
CA THR A 83 -11.08 1.97 4.40
C THR A 83 -9.83 2.47 5.12
N THR A 84 -8.72 2.71 4.41
CA THR A 84 -7.47 3.16 5.04
C THR A 84 -7.55 4.60 5.55
N SER A 85 -8.20 5.51 4.80
CA SER A 85 -8.37 6.89 5.25
C SER A 85 -9.24 6.97 6.51
N SER A 86 -10.33 6.19 6.56
CA SER A 86 -11.17 6.07 7.74
C SER A 86 -10.43 5.47 8.94
N ALA A 87 -9.63 4.42 8.73
CA ALA A 87 -8.81 3.83 9.77
C ALA A 87 -7.79 4.83 10.32
N LEU A 88 -7.04 5.53 9.45
CA LEU A 88 -6.07 6.54 9.86
C LEU A 88 -6.72 7.71 10.60
N ALA A 89 -7.88 8.19 10.14
CA ALA A 89 -8.63 9.23 10.82
C ALA A 89 -9.01 8.80 12.25
N ARG A 90 -9.47 7.55 12.44
CA ARG A 90 -9.77 6.99 13.75
C ARG A 90 -8.53 6.86 14.63
N VAL A 91 -7.41 6.35 14.10
CA VAL A 91 -6.14 6.24 14.84
C VAL A 91 -5.74 7.63 15.36
N LEU A 92 -5.69 8.62 14.47
CA LEU A 92 -5.28 9.98 14.83
C LEU A 92 -6.23 10.61 15.85
N HIS A 93 -7.54 10.39 15.70
CA HIS A 93 -8.52 10.86 16.67
C HIS A 93 -8.28 10.25 18.06
N LEU A 94 -8.17 8.92 18.16
CA LEU A 94 -7.93 8.22 19.43
C LEU A 94 -6.63 8.68 20.09
N LEU A 95 -5.54 8.80 19.32
CA LEU A 95 -4.26 9.30 19.83
C LEU A 95 -4.35 10.75 20.32
N SER A 96 -5.14 11.60 19.66
CA SER A 96 -5.30 13.01 20.07
C SER A 96 -6.02 13.19 21.41
N ILE A 97 -6.91 12.25 21.77
CA ILE A 97 -7.66 12.28 23.03
C ILE A 97 -7.00 11.44 24.13
N GLN A 98 -5.95 10.67 23.80
CA GLN A 98 -5.18 9.83 24.74
C GLN A 98 -3.67 10.14 24.66
N PRO A 99 -3.20 11.28 25.24
CA PRO A 99 -1.81 11.72 25.14
C PRO A 99 -0.80 10.69 25.67
N GLU A 100 -1.12 9.99 26.77
CA GLU A 100 -0.22 8.96 27.34
C GLU A 100 0.04 7.80 26.36
N ILE A 101 -0.99 7.41 25.60
CA ILE A 101 -0.89 6.35 24.59
C ILE A 101 -0.09 6.85 23.38
N GLN A 102 -0.30 8.10 22.97
CA GLN A 102 0.47 8.74 21.92
C GLN A 102 1.96 8.84 22.28
N ASP A 103 2.28 9.25 23.51
CA ASP A 103 3.67 9.36 23.98
C ASP A 103 4.35 8.00 24.03
N LYS A 104 3.64 6.97 24.50
CA LYS A 104 4.16 5.60 24.51
C LYS A 104 4.43 5.06 23.09
N LEU A 105 3.53 5.30 22.15
CA LEU A 105 3.73 4.92 20.74
C LEU A 105 4.91 5.68 20.12
N ARG A 106 5.00 6.99 20.39
CA ARG A 106 6.12 7.81 19.92
C ARG A 106 7.44 7.30 20.47
N GLN A 107 7.48 6.90 21.73
CA GLN A 107 8.68 6.35 22.37
C GLN A 107 9.13 5.06 21.67
N GLU A 108 8.22 4.11 21.40
CA GLU A 108 8.54 2.87 20.66
C GLU A 108 9.16 3.18 19.28
N ILE A 109 8.59 4.12 18.54
CA ILE A 109 9.11 4.51 17.21
C ILE A 109 10.49 5.16 17.31
N ILE A 110 10.70 6.03 18.31
CA ILE A 110 12.00 6.68 18.54
C ILE A 110 13.06 5.63 18.89
N ASP A 111 12.73 4.69 19.77
CA ASP A 111 13.66 3.63 20.19
C ASP A 111 14.03 2.72 19.02
N ALA A 112 13.06 2.34 18.19
CA ALA A 112 13.30 1.60 16.96
C ALA A 112 14.24 2.36 16.00
N ARG A 113 14.01 3.67 15.82
CA ARG A 113 14.88 4.53 14.99
C ARG A 113 16.29 4.65 15.56
N ASN A 114 16.43 4.77 16.87
CA ASN A 114 17.73 4.87 17.54
C ASN A 114 18.50 3.55 17.43
N ALA A 115 17.83 2.41 17.59
CA ALA A 115 18.41 1.08 17.38
C ALA A 115 18.91 0.90 15.94
N ASN A 116 18.27 1.54 14.97
CA ASN A 116 18.71 1.54 13.57
C ASN A 116 19.76 2.63 13.23
N GLY A 117 20.44 3.19 14.23
CA GLY A 117 21.48 4.22 14.03
C GLY A 117 20.94 5.52 13.44
N HIS A 118 19.72 5.92 13.83
CA HIS A 118 19.00 7.10 13.34
C HIS A 118 18.65 7.08 11.84
N LYS A 119 18.69 5.91 11.20
CA LYS A 119 18.27 5.72 9.81
C LYS A 119 16.76 5.48 9.71
N HIS A 120 16.23 5.51 8.49
CA HIS A 120 14.87 5.09 8.20
C HIS A 120 14.63 3.65 8.68
N ILE A 121 13.51 3.45 9.39
CA ILE A 121 13.05 2.12 9.80
C ILE A 121 12.61 1.39 8.52
N SER A 122 13.08 0.16 8.30
CA SER A 122 12.63 -0.64 7.16
C SER A 122 11.17 -1.04 7.33
N TYR A 123 10.51 -1.45 6.24
CA TYR A 123 9.13 -1.94 6.31
C TYR A 123 8.98 -3.09 7.31
N ASP A 124 9.83 -4.12 7.21
CA ASP A 124 9.81 -5.29 8.10
C ASP A 124 10.00 -4.92 9.57
N GLN A 125 10.89 -3.95 9.83
CA GLN A 125 11.09 -3.45 11.19
C GLN A 125 9.86 -2.69 11.70
N LEU A 126 9.21 -1.90 10.85
CA LEU A 126 8.03 -1.10 11.20
C LEU A 126 6.85 -2.01 11.56
N VAL A 127 6.57 -3.04 10.76
CA VAL A 127 5.48 -4.00 11.03
C VAL A 127 5.76 -4.90 12.23
N SER A 128 7.03 -5.05 12.62
CA SER A 128 7.42 -5.82 13.82
C SER A 128 7.22 -5.07 15.15
N LEU A 129 6.85 -3.79 15.12
CA LEU A 129 6.66 -2.97 16.33
C LEU A 129 5.38 -3.38 17.06
N PRO A 130 5.48 -3.98 18.26
CA PRO A 130 4.34 -4.62 18.91
C PRO A 130 3.27 -3.63 19.37
N TYR A 131 3.66 -2.44 19.84
CA TYR A 131 2.69 -1.45 20.30
C TYR A 131 2.00 -0.74 19.13
N LEU A 132 2.73 -0.43 18.06
CA LEU A 132 2.14 0.04 16.80
C LEU A 132 1.09 -0.95 16.25
N ASP A 133 1.42 -2.24 16.16
CA ASP A 133 0.48 -3.29 15.74
C ASP A 133 -0.76 -3.35 16.65
N ALA A 134 -0.56 -3.29 17.97
CA ALA A 134 -1.66 -3.27 18.93
C ALA A 134 -2.60 -2.07 18.74
N ILE A 135 -2.06 -0.88 18.45
CA ILE A 135 -2.86 0.34 18.18
C ILE A 135 -3.69 0.17 16.89
N CYS A 136 -3.09 -0.38 15.83
CA CYS A 136 -3.80 -0.66 14.58
C CYS A 136 -4.95 -1.64 14.81
N ARG A 137 -4.69 -2.76 15.49
CA ARG A 137 -5.71 -3.79 15.79
C ARG A 137 -6.84 -3.25 16.66
N GLU A 138 -6.51 -2.51 17.71
CA GLU A 138 -7.53 -1.96 18.61
C GLU A 138 -8.39 -0.90 17.92
N THR A 139 -7.79 -0.08 17.05
CA THR A 139 -8.53 0.92 16.28
C THR A 139 -9.52 0.28 15.31
N LEU A 140 -9.16 -0.85 14.69
CA LEU A 140 -10.04 -1.60 13.78
C LEU A 140 -11.11 -2.43 14.53
N ARG A 141 -10.92 -2.69 15.83
CA ARG A 141 -11.89 -3.41 16.69
C ARG A 141 -13.08 -2.52 17.12
N LEU A 142 -12.82 -1.23 17.32
CA LEU A 142 -13.80 -0.22 17.78
C LEU A 142 -14.72 0.24 16.64
#